data_AF-A0AAU7IFY0-F1
#
_entry.id   AF-A0AAU7IFY0-F1
#
_cell.length_a   1.000
_cell.length_b   1.000
_cell.length_c   1.000
_cell.angle_alpha   90.00
_cell.angle_beta   90.00
_cell.angle_gamma   90.00
#
_symmetry.space_group_name_H-M   'P 1'
#
loop_
_entity.id
_entity.type
_entity.pdbx_description
1 polymer ?
#
loop_
_entity_poly.entity_id
_entity_poly.type
_entity_poly.pdbx_seq_one_letter_code
_entity_poly.pdbx_strand_id
1 'polypeptide(L)'
;MVNSGLEDEVSNLLAGEEISVSFKGNLFRCCRYGVWYFVMVEMPIGVIDLSAWLYNNSEMLSHNEQVLSHHDKVYYCVLQKKIDIALIYEKFIKYIECN
;
A
#
# COMPACT_ATOMS: atom_id res chain seq x y z
N MET A 1 3.14 -12.45 16.29
CA MET A 1 4.54 -12.87 16.09
C MET A 1 5.10 -11.96 15.01
N VAL A 2 6.19 -11.28 15.32
CA VAL A 2 6.70 -10.12 14.58
C VAL A 2 7.29 -10.58 13.23
N ASN A 3 6.99 -9.83 12.17
CA ASN A 3 7.39 -9.98 10.76
C ASN A 3 8.92 -9.88 10.51
N SER A 4 9.77 -10.45 11.37
CA SER A 4 11.22 -10.25 11.27
C SER A 4 11.81 -10.74 9.95
N GLY A 5 11.28 -11.84 9.38
CA GLY A 5 11.76 -12.35 8.09
C GLY A 5 11.37 -11.47 6.90
N LEU A 6 10.24 -10.77 6.98
CA LEU A 6 9.76 -9.96 5.87
C LEU A 6 10.54 -8.65 5.74
N GLU A 7 10.77 -7.96 6.85
CA GLU A 7 11.58 -6.74 6.83
C GLU A 7 12.97 -7.00 6.25
N ASP A 8 13.56 -8.16 6.58
CA ASP A 8 14.84 -8.61 6.04
C ASP A 8 14.75 -8.90 4.53
N GLU A 9 13.74 -9.66 4.09
CA GLU A 9 13.52 -9.97 2.66
C GLU A 9 13.34 -8.69 1.83
N VAL A 10 12.52 -7.73 2.29
CA VAL A 10 12.31 -6.53 1.50
C VAL A 10 13.49 -5.56 1.59
N SER A 11 14.22 -5.53 2.71
CA SER A 11 15.45 -4.72 2.84
C SER A 11 16.57 -5.16 1.90
N ASN A 12 16.54 -6.43 1.48
CA ASN A 12 17.49 -7.02 0.55
C ASN A 12 17.13 -6.82 -0.92
N LEU A 13 15.95 -6.27 -1.25
CA LEU A 13 15.62 -5.95 -2.64
C LEU A 13 16.64 -4.98 -3.23
N LEU A 14 17.00 -5.21 -4.49
CA LEU A 14 17.73 -4.26 -5.31
C LEU A 14 16.76 -3.23 -5.90
N ALA A 15 17.29 -2.10 -6.36
CA ALA A 15 16.47 -1.06 -6.98
C ALA A 15 15.79 -1.60 -8.25
N GLY A 16 14.47 -1.45 -8.35
CA GLY A 16 13.66 -1.99 -9.43
C GLY A 16 13.13 -3.41 -9.19
N GLU A 17 13.56 -4.09 -8.13
CA GLU A 17 12.98 -5.38 -7.74
C GLU A 17 11.68 -5.20 -6.96
N GLU A 18 10.83 -6.23 -7.04
CA GLU A 18 9.57 -6.32 -6.30
C GLU A 18 9.42 -7.66 -5.59
N ILE A 19 8.71 -7.64 -4.47
CA ILE A 19 8.25 -8.83 -3.76
C ILE A 19 6.77 -8.69 -3.42
N SER A 20 6.06 -9.81 -3.47
CA SER A 20 4.66 -9.90 -3.06
C SER A 20 4.53 -10.55 -1.70
N VAL A 21 3.76 -9.94 -0.83
CA VAL A 21 3.60 -10.31 0.57
C VAL A 21 2.13 -10.50 0.87
N SER A 22 1.76 -11.65 1.41
CA SER A 22 0.42 -11.86 1.94
C SER A 22 0.37 -11.46 3.41
N PHE A 23 -0.54 -10.55 3.77
CA PHE A 23 -0.78 -10.13 5.14
C PHE A 23 -2.28 -10.00 5.41
N LYS A 24 -2.78 -10.73 6.41
CA LYS A 24 -4.21 -10.77 6.79
C LYS A 24 -5.15 -10.94 5.57
N GLY A 25 -4.79 -11.85 4.66
CA GLY A 25 -5.58 -12.16 3.46
C GLY A 25 -5.49 -11.14 2.32
N ASN A 26 -4.69 -10.08 2.47
CA ASN A 26 -4.46 -9.08 1.43
C ASN A 26 -3.05 -9.23 0.83
N LEU A 27 -2.91 -8.98 -0.46
CA LEU A 27 -1.63 -9.05 -1.17
C LEU A 27 -1.03 -7.65 -1.28
N PHE A 28 0.15 -7.47 -0.70
CA PHE A 28 0.95 -6.26 -0.74
C PHE A 28 2.13 -6.45 -1.69
N ARG A 29 2.28 -5.56 -2.66
CA ARG A 29 3.45 -5.52 -3.55
C ARG A 29 4.41 -4.47 -3.03
N CYS A 30 5.64 -4.86 -2.73
CA CYS A 30 6.67 -3.98 -2.22
C CYS A 30 7.79 -3.86 -3.25
N CYS A 31 8.05 -2.64 -3.71
CA CYS A 31 9.05 -2.34 -4.73
C CYS A 31 10.11 -1.41 -4.15
N ARG A 32 11.39 -1.64 -4.45
CA ARG A 32 12.46 -0.72 -4.01
C ARG A 32 12.76 0.34 -5.07
N TYR A 33 12.69 1.60 -4.66
CA TYR A 33 13.04 2.78 -5.45
C TYR A 33 14.19 3.54 -4.77
N GLY A 34 15.42 3.13 -5.06
CA GLY A 34 16.62 3.67 -4.43
C GLY A 34 16.66 3.37 -2.93
N VAL A 35 16.53 4.40 -2.09
CA VAL A 35 16.48 4.27 -0.62
C VAL A 35 15.07 4.22 -0.05
N TRP A 36 14.06 4.28 -0.92
CA TRP A 36 12.64 4.24 -0.55
C TRP A 36 12.01 2.94 -1.00
N TYR A 37 10.92 2.59 -0.34
CA TYR A 37 10.07 1.46 -0.66
C TYR A 37 8.70 1.97 -1.04
N PHE A 38 8.19 1.50 -2.17
CA PHE A 38 6.83 1.76 -2.62
C PHE A 38 6.00 0.51 -2.36
N VAL A 39 5.00 0.61 -1.50
CA VAL A 39 4.13 -0.50 -1.15
C VAL A 39 2.75 -0.25 -1.71
N MET A 40 2.19 -1.23 -2.40
CA MET A 40 0.90 -1.15 -3.06
C MET A 40 -0.02 -2.27 -2.57
N VAL A 41 -1.28 -1.94 -2.33
CA VAL A 41 -2.35 -2.91 -2.05
C VAL A 41 -3.54 -2.61 -2.96
N GLU A 42 -4.10 -3.66 -3.57
CA GLU A 42 -5.26 -3.54 -4.44
C GLU A 42 -6.51 -3.27 -3.59
N MET A 43 -7.25 -2.22 -3.95
CA MET A 43 -8.54 -1.90 -3.36
C MET A 43 -9.65 -2.63 -4.12
N PRO A 44 -10.63 -3.23 -3.42
CA PRO A 44 -11.75 -3.91 -4.06
C PRO A 44 -12.66 -2.91 -4.80
N ILE A 45 -12.79 -3.09 -6.11
CA ILE A 45 -13.66 -2.27 -6.95
C ILE A 45 -15.13 -2.60 -6.69
N GLY A 46 -15.95 -1.56 -6.55
CA GLY A 46 -17.37 -1.68 -6.19
C GLY A 46 -17.64 -1.52 -4.69
N VAL A 47 -16.60 -1.54 -3.84
CA VAL A 47 -16.72 -1.19 -2.42
C VAL A 47 -16.53 0.31 -2.18
N ILE A 48 -15.78 0.98 -3.06
CA ILE A 48 -15.45 2.41 -2.94
C ILE A 48 -15.82 3.12 -4.24
N ASP A 49 -16.67 4.15 -4.16
CA ASP A 49 -16.78 5.15 -5.23
C ASP A 49 -15.52 6.01 -5.20
N LEU A 50 -14.55 5.67 -6.07
CA LEU A 50 -13.24 6.31 -6.12
C LEU A 50 -13.35 7.85 -6.29
N SER A 51 -14.35 8.33 -7.03
CA SER A 51 -14.51 9.76 -7.32
C SER A 51 -15.02 10.51 -6.09
N ALA A 52 -16.08 9.99 -5.45
CA ALA A 52 -16.61 10.54 -4.21
C ALA A 52 -15.57 10.44 -3.08
N TRP A 53 -14.82 9.34 -3.04
CA TRP A 53 -13.80 9.11 -2.04
C TRP A 53 -12.63 10.09 -2.17
N LEU A 54 -12.09 10.29 -3.38
CA LEU A 54 -11.01 11.27 -3.61
C LEU A 54 -11.46 12.68 -3.24
N TYR A 55 -12.71 13.02 -3.57
CA TYR A 55 -13.29 14.32 -3.21
C TYR A 55 -13.37 14.51 -1.69
N ASN A 56 -13.79 13.48 -0.95
CA ASN A 56 -13.99 13.57 0.51
C ASN A 56 -12.71 13.38 1.34
N ASN A 57 -11.72 12.64 0.82
CA ASN A 57 -10.58 12.17 1.61
C ASN A 57 -9.21 12.56 1.03
N SER A 58 -9.15 13.38 -0.03
CA SER A 58 -7.87 13.83 -0.61
C SER A 58 -6.98 14.58 0.40
N GLU A 59 -7.56 15.28 1.37
CA GLU A 59 -6.83 15.93 2.46
C GLU A 59 -6.27 14.92 3.51
N MET A 60 -6.75 13.66 3.51
CA MET A 60 -6.26 12.61 4.41
C MET A 60 -5.00 11.92 3.89
N LEU A 61 -4.70 12.02 2.59
CA LEU A 61 -3.49 11.45 2.02
C LEU A 61 -2.27 12.27 2.47
N SER A 62 -1.33 11.62 3.14
CA SER A 62 -0.04 12.26 3.43
C SER A 62 0.77 12.46 2.13
N HIS A 63 1.81 13.29 2.17
CA HIS A 63 2.73 13.51 1.03
C HIS A 63 3.36 12.23 0.47
N ASN A 64 3.30 11.12 1.22
CA ASN A 64 3.84 9.82 0.85
C ASN A 64 2.76 8.80 0.45
N GLU A 65 1.49 9.18 0.39
CA GLU A 65 0.37 8.30 0.08
C GLU A 65 -0.23 8.70 -1.26
N GLN A 66 -0.62 7.71 -2.06
CA GLN A 66 -1.25 7.91 -3.35
C GLN A 66 -2.32 6.87 -3.60
N VAL A 67 -3.32 7.25 -4.40
CA VAL A 67 -4.25 6.30 -4.99
C VAL A 67 -4.05 6.31 -6.50
N LEU A 68 -3.80 5.12 -7.04
CA LEU A 68 -3.53 4.92 -8.46
C LEU A 68 -4.62 4.04 -9.07
N SER A 69 -5.10 4.39 -10.26
CA SER A 69 -6.01 3.56 -11.05
C SER A 69 -5.32 3.06 -12.31
N HIS A 70 -5.40 1.75 -12.60
CA HIS A 70 -4.83 1.14 -13.80
C HIS A 70 -5.64 -0.08 -14.24
N HIS A 71 -6.08 -0.11 -15.51
CA HIS A 71 -6.84 -1.22 -16.12
C HIS A 71 -7.89 -1.85 -15.20
N ASP A 72 -8.85 -1.04 -14.75
CA ASP A 72 -9.92 -1.49 -13.85
C ASP A 72 -9.40 -2.09 -12.55
N LYS A 73 -8.32 -1.54 -12.02
CA LYS A 73 -7.81 -1.79 -10.67
C LYS A 73 -7.49 -0.48 -9.99
N VAL A 74 -7.77 -0.41 -8.70
CA VAL A 74 -7.42 0.75 -7.88
C VAL A 74 -6.45 0.27 -6.81
N TYR A 75 -5.40 1.04 -6.58
CA TYR A 75 -4.35 0.71 -5.62
C TYR A 75 -4.23 1.83 -4.61
N TYR A 76 -4.12 1.46 -3.34
CA TYR A 76 -3.61 2.34 -2.31
C TYR A 76 -2.11 2.12 -2.19
N CYS A 77 -1.35 3.20 -2.29
CA CYS A 77 0.10 3.19 -2.38
C CYS A 77 0.72 4.05 -1.29
N VAL A 78 1.81 3.56 -0.70
CA VAL A 78 2.55 4.28 0.35
C VAL A 78 4.05 4.21 0.07
N LEU A 79 4.69 5.37 0.10
CA LEU A 79 6.15 5.51 0.05
C LEU A 79 6.72 5.53 1.48
N GLN A 80 7.66 4.64 1.78
CA GLN A 80 8.26 4.52 3.11
C GLN A 80 9.79 4.36 3.04
N LYS A 81 10.53 4.87 4.03
CA LYS A 81 11.98 4.60 4.16
C LYS A 81 12.28 3.23 4.78
N LYS A 82 11.32 2.70 5.54
CA LYS A 82 11.33 1.38 6.15
C LYS A 82 9.96 0.79 5.96
N ILE A 83 9.90 -0.49 5.63
CA ILE A 83 8.62 -1.14 5.36
C ILE A 83 7.93 -1.47 6.66
N ASP A 84 6.68 -1.04 6.75
CA ASP A 84 5.78 -1.42 7.84
C ASP A 84 4.42 -1.80 7.24
N ILE A 85 4.29 -3.08 6.89
CA ILE A 85 3.05 -3.62 6.31
C ILE A 85 1.89 -3.56 7.29
N ALA A 86 2.15 -3.65 8.60
CA ALA A 86 1.09 -3.56 9.60
C ALA A 86 0.48 -2.16 9.63
N LEU A 87 1.31 -1.12 9.62
CA LEU A 87 0.86 0.27 9.54
C LEU A 87 0.09 0.54 8.24
N ILE A 88 0.59 0.04 7.10
CA ILE A 88 -0.11 0.20 5.81
C ILE A 88 -1.45 -0.52 5.85
N TYR A 89 -1.51 -1.74 6.39
CA TYR A 89 -2.75 -2.48 6.54
C TYR A 89 -3.76 -1.70 7.39
N GLU A 90 -3.36 -1.14 8.54
CA GLU A 90 -4.27 -0.36 9.39
C GLU A 90 -4.82 0.87 8.67
N LYS A 91 -3.98 1.57 7.89
CA LYS A 91 -4.43 2.70 7.07
C LYS A 91 -5.37 2.24 5.96
N PHE A 92 -5.00 1.18 5.24
CA PHE A 92 -5.81 0.58 4.20
C PHE A 92 -7.19 0.16 4.72
N ILE A 93 -7.25 -0.50 5.88
CA ILE A 93 -8.51 -0.87 6.53
C ILE A 93 -9.36 0.37 6.85
N LYS A 94 -8.77 1.42 7.46
CA LYS A 94 -9.49 2.68 7.66
C LYS A 94 -10.03 3.26 6.36
N TYR A 95 -9.25 3.19 5.29
CA TYR A 95 -9.66 3.71 3.99
C TYR A 95 -10.81 2.93 3.35
N ILE A 96 -10.91 1.61 3.58
CA ILE A 96 -12.03 0.80 3.07
C ILE A 96 -13.25 0.79 4.01
N GLU A 97 -13.08 0.94 5.33
CA GLU A 97 -14.18 0.89 6.32
C GLU A 97 -14.88 2.24 6.56
N CYS A 98 -14.30 3.36 6.14
CA CYS A 98 -14.95 4.67 6.20
C CYS A 98 -16.00 4.89 5.07
N ASN A 99 -16.39 3.85 4.34
CA ASN A 99 -17.50 3.83 3.36
C ASN A 99 -18.46 2.67 3.67
#